data_AF-F0EZV4-F1
#
_entry.id   AF-F0EZV4-F1
#
_cell.length_a   1.000
_cell.length_b   1.000
_cell.length_c   1.000
_cell.angle_alpha   90.00
_cell.angle_beta   90.00
_cell.angle_gamma   90.00
#
_symmetry.space_group_name_H-M   'P 1'
#
loop_
_entity.id
_entity.type
_entity.pdbx_description
1 polymer ?
#
loop_
_entity_poly.entity_id
_entity_poly.type
_entity_poly.pdbx_seq_one_letter_code
_entity_poly.pdbx_strand_id
1 'polypeptide(L)'
;MKNKTKLALRQNRTAAIVQQAKTGAAQWGEEHETLALQITAAFFDTELGDGIGFYEANAIDDYMPYEERYAARQQDERVLWERNLAAPKRVSCGNGYTAAFSPSSALSFMDGAGRRFALPCYMLWALQDNPMDSDALMSHLQDSGFYEGLNLNAEEQAALYAFIRLMRQ
;
A
#
# COMPACT_ATOMS: atom_id res chain seq x y z
N MET A 1 -18.84 24.46 13.66
CA MET A 1 -19.13 23.04 13.99
C MET A 1 -18.58 22.06 12.95
N LYS A 2 -18.77 22.28 11.65
CA LYS A 2 -18.32 21.37 10.57
C LYS A 2 -16.81 21.01 10.59
N ASN A 3 -15.93 21.95 10.95
CA ASN A 3 -14.47 21.71 10.99
C ASN A 3 -14.02 20.80 12.15
N LYS A 4 -14.70 20.87 13.30
CA LYS A 4 -14.38 20.00 14.45
C LYS A 4 -14.71 18.54 14.15
N THR A 5 -15.81 18.29 13.46
CA THR A 5 -16.24 16.94 13.05
C THR A 5 -15.30 16.34 12.01
N LYS A 6 -14.85 17.11 11.02
CA LYS A 6 -13.87 16.65 10.01
C LYS A 6 -12.52 16.31 10.64
N LEU A 7 -12.04 17.15 11.56
CA LEU A 7 -10.79 16.91 12.27
C LEU A 7 -10.85 15.63 13.11
N ALA A 8 -11.94 15.45 13.88
CA ALA A 8 -12.15 14.24 14.67
C ALA A 8 -12.21 12.97 13.80
N LEU A 9 -12.86 13.04 12.63
CA LEU A 9 -12.91 11.92 11.69
C LEU A 9 -11.52 11.56 11.15
N ARG A 10 -10.72 12.58 10.76
CA ARG A 10 -9.33 12.37 10.30
C ARG A 10 -8.48 11.73 11.38
N GLN A 11 -8.59 12.21 12.62
CA GLN A 11 -7.88 11.65 13.78
C GLN A 11 -8.29 10.20 14.03
N ASN A 12 -9.59 9.89 14.01
CA ASN A 12 -10.09 8.53 14.23
C ASN A 12 -9.63 7.57 13.13
N ARG A 13 -9.69 7.97 11.85
CA ARG A 13 -9.19 7.16 10.72
C ARG A 13 -7.68 6.94 10.84
N THR A 14 -6.92 7.98 11.15
CA THR A 14 -5.47 7.88 11.35
C THR A 14 -5.12 6.89 12.47
N ALA A 15 -5.81 7.00 13.61
CA ALA A 15 -5.61 6.09 14.74
C ALA A 15 -5.95 4.64 14.37
N ALA A 16 -7.02 4.41 13.62
CA ALA A 16 -7.41 3.09 13.15
C ALA A 16 -6.36 2.48 12.20
N ILE A 17 -5.83 3.27 11.26
CA ILE A 17 -4.77 2.83 10.33
C ILE A 17 -3.52 2.41 11.09
N VAL A 18 -3.03 3.27 11.99
CA VAL A 18 -1.81 2.96 12.77
C VAL A 18 -2.04 1.76 13.68
N GLN A 19 -3.21 1.66 14.31
CA GLN A 19 -3.54 0.51 15.14
C GLN A 19 -3.58 -0.78 14.33
N GLN A 20 -4.09 -0.73 13.10
CA GLN A 20 -4.08 -1.87 12.20
C GLN A 20 -2.66 -2.25 11.78
N ALA A 21 -1.82 -1.29 11.41
CA ALA A 21 -0.41 -1.55 11.08
C ALA A 21 0.33 -2.20 12.26
N LYS A 22 0.04 -1.80 13.50
CA LYS A 22 0.62 -2.39 14.71
C LYS A 22 0.28 -3.87 14.91
N THR A 23 -0.88 -4.35 14.43
CA THR A 23 -1.35 -5.71 14.77
C THR A 23 -0.46 -6.85 14.26
N GLY A 24 0.34 -6.62 13.22
CA GLY A 24 1.26 -7.62 12.67
C GLY A 24 2.70 -7.52 13.17
N ALA A 25 3.05 -6.48 13.93
CA ALA A 25 4.43 -6.21 14.29
C ALA A 25 4.88 -6.98 15.54
N ALA A 26 6.01 -7.67 15.45
CA ALA A 26 6.64 -8.32 16.61
C ALA A 26 7.24 -7.29 17.59
N GLN A 27 7.77 -6.19 17.06
CA GLN A 27 8.28 -5.05 17.81
C GLN A 27 7.68 -3.77 17.25
N TRP A 28 7.26 -2.85 18.13
CA TRP A 28 6.74 -1.55 17.70
C TRP A 28 7.19 -0.46 18.67
N GLY A 29 8.27 0.23 18.30
CA GLY A 29 8.83 1.33 19.07
C GLY A 29 8.26 2.69 18.70
N GLU A 30 8.71 3.72 19.42
CA GLU A 30 8.34 5.12 19.17
C GLU A 30 8.72 5.59 17.75
N GLU A 31 9.85 5.13 17.22
CA GLU A 31 10.30 5.45 15.87
C GLU A 31 9.37 4.87 14.79
N HIS A 32 8.92 3.62 14.97
CA HIS A 32 7.95 2.96 14.08
C HIS A 32 6.60 3.66 14.12
N GLU A 33 6.13 4.03 15.32
CA GLU A 33 4.87 4.77 15.48
C GLU A 33 4.93 6.15 14.83
N THR A 34 6.02 6.88 15.05
CA THR A 34 6.23 8.21 14.47
C THR A 34 6.24 8.13 12.94
N LEU A 35 6.96 7.17 12.38
CA LEU A 35 7.02 6.98 10.92
C LEU A 35 5.66 6.53 10.35
N ALA A 36 4.96 5.61 11.01
CA ALA A 36 3.63 5.18 10.58
C ALA A 36 2.62 6.33 10.55
N LEU A 37 2.68 7.24 11.55
CA LEU A 37 1.88 8.46 11.56
C LEU A 37 2.25 9.41 10.42
N GLN A 38 3.54 9.58 10.13
CA GLN A 38 4.01 10.40 9.00
C GLN A 38 3.55 9.85 7.65
N ILE A 39 3.72 8.54 7.43
CA ILE A 39 3.22 7.84 6.23
C ILE A 39 1.72 8.04 6.10
N THR A 40 0.97 7.75 7.16
CA THR A 40 -0.51 7.85 7.14
C THR A 40 -0.95 9.28 6.84
N ALA A 41 -0.28 10.29 7.38
CA ALA A 41 -0.62 11.69 7.15
C ALA A 41 -0.34 12.12 5.70
N ALA A 42 0.83 11.75 5.16
CA ALA A 42 1.27 12.15 3.83
C ALA A 42 0.41 11.54 2.71
N PHE A 43 -0.03 10.29 2.88
CA PHE A 43 -0.83 9.58 1.89
C PHE A 43 -2.33 9.56 2.21
N PHE A 44 -2.79 10.32 3.23
CA PHE A 44 -4.14 10.17 3.79
C PHE A 44 -5.29 10.27 2.76
N ASP A 45 -5.15 11.17 1.80
CA ASP A 45 -6.16 11.46 0.76
C ASP A 45 -5.74 10.92 -0.62
N THR A 46 -4.77 9.99 -0.67
CA THR A 46 -4.32 9.37 -1.91
C THR A 46 -5.35 8.36 -2.41
N GLU A 47 -5.83 8.57 -3.64
CA GLU A 47 -6.79 7.70 -4.33
C GLU A 47 -6.11 7.02 -5.53
N LEU A 48 -6.61 5.84 -5.91
CA LEU A 48 -6.08 5.09 -7.05
C LEU A 48 -6.52 5.72 -8.38
N GLY A 49 -7.74 6.27 -8.41
CA GLY A 49 -8.38 6.71 -9.65
C GLY A 49 -8.42 5.58 -10.69
N ASP A 50 -7.96 5.89 -11.89
CA ASP A 50 -7.88 4.93 -13.00
C ASP A 50 -6.63 4.05 -12.99
N GLY A 51 -5.75 4.18 -11.99
CA GLY A 51 -4.54 3.37 -11.88
C GLY A 51 -4.81 1.86 -11.75
N ILE A 52 -3.75 1.09 -11.91
CA ILE A 52 -3.78 -0.38 -11.76
C ILE A 52 -3.67 -0.72 -10.27
N GLY A 53 -4.70 -1.37 -9.72
CA GLY A 53 -4.73 -1.78 -8.31
C GLY A 53 -4.14 -3.17 -8.08
N PHE A 54 -4.22 -3.69 -6.85
CA PHE A 54 -3.66 -4.98 -6.48
C PHE A 54 -4.27 -6.16 -7.27
N TYR A 55 -5.60 -6.18 -7.42
CA TYR A 55 -6.29 -7.29 -8.08
C TYR A 55 -6.06 -7.27 -9.59
N GLU A 56 -6.11 -6.10 -10.23
CA GLU A 56 -5.78 -5.97 -11.64
C GLU A 56 -4.30 -6.32 -11.91
N ALA A 57 -3.38 -5.86 -11.06
CA ALA A 57 -1.95 -6.19 -11.17
C ALA A 57 -1.71 -7.72 -11.10
N ASN A 58 -2.36 -8.41 -10.16
CA ASN A 58 -2.27 -9.87 -10.06
C ASN A 58 -2.84 -10.57 -11.30
N ALA A 59 -3.97 -10.08 -11.84
CA ALA A 59 -4.53 -10.65 -13.06
C ALA A 59 -3.61 -10.44 -14.28
N ILE A 60 -2.83 -9.35 -14.31
CA ILE A 60 -1.80 -9.12 -15.33
C ILE A 60 -0.64 -10.10 -15.16
N ASP A 61 -0.15 -10.29 -13.92
CA ASP A 61 0.92 -11.24 -13.57
C ASP A 61 0.56 -12.68 -14.00
N ASP A 62 -0.70 -13.08 -13.76
CA ASP A 62 -1.24 -14.39 -14.14
C ASP A 62 -1.58 -14.52 -15.64
N TYR A 63 -1.26 -13.51 -16.47
CA TYR A 63 -1.55 -13.47 -17.91
C TYR A 63 -3.03 -13.66 -18.26
N MET A 64 -3.95 -13.28 -17.37
CA MET A 64 -5.39 -13.51 -17.54
C MET A 64 -5.93 -12.80 -18.79
N PRO A 65 -7.03 -13.28 -19.40
CA PRO A 65 -7.66 -12.58 -20.52
C PRO A 65 -8.26 -11.24 -20.08
N TYR A 66 -8.54 -10.36 -21.06
CA TYR A 66 -9.04 -9.00 -20.80
C TYR A 66 -10.29 -8.97 -19.91
N GLU A 67 -11.24 -9.88 -20.13
CA GLU A 67 -12.49 -9.93 -19.36
C GLU A 67 -12.24 -10.23 -17.88
N GLU A 68 -11.31 -11.13 -17.58
CA GLU A 68 -10.94 -11.47 -16.20
C GLU A 68 -10.12 -10.35 -15.54
N ARG A 69 -9.22 -9.69 -16.28
CA ARG A 69 -8.54 -8.47 -15.79
C ARG A 69 -9.53 -7.37 -15.48
N TYR A 70 -10.52 -7.15 -16.35
CA TYR A 70 -11.57 -6.16 -16.12
C TYR A 70 -12.41 -6.49 -14.89
N ALA A 71 -12.74 -7.76 -14.66
CA ALA A 71 -13.45 -8.20 -13.46
C ALA A 71 -12.60 -8.03 -12.19
N ALA A 72 -11.29 -8.30 -12.26
CA ALA A 72 -10.35 -8.06 -11.16
C ALA A 72 -10.23 -6.57 -10.84
N ARG A 73 -10.17 -5.72 -11.87
CA ARG A 73 -10.17 -4.25 -11.75
C ARG A 73 -11.37 -3.73 -10.96
N GLN A 74 -12.54 -4.35 -11.08
CA GLN A 74 -13.74 -3.95 -10.31
C GLN A 74 -13.64 -4.29 -8.80
N GLN A 75 -12.71 -5.15 -8.40
CA GLN A 75 -12.49 -5.53 -6.99
C GLN A 75 -11.50 -4.60 -6.29
N ASP A 76 -10.70 -3.84 -7.04
CA ASP A 76 -9.74 -2.92 -6.47
C ASP A 76 -10.41 -1.79 -5.69
N GLU A 77 -9.95 -1.58 -4.47
CA GLU A 77 -10.28 -0.38 -3.71
C GLU A 77 -9.72 0.85 -4.42
N ARG A 78 -10.57 1.87 -4.59
CA ARG A 78 -10.24 3.05 -5.40
C ARG A 78 -9.95 4.30 -4.60
N VAL A 79 -10.46 4.39 -3.37
CA VAL A 79 -10.52 5.63 -2.59
C VAL A 79 -9.71 5.52 -1.31
N LEU A 80 -9.84 4.40 -0.59
CA LEU A 80 -9.29 4.25 0.76
C LEU A 80 -8.21 3.17 0.79
N TRP A 81 -6.97 3.55 0.42
CA TRP A 81 -5.84 2.61 0.31
C TRP A 81 -5.69 1.70 1.52
N GLU A 82 -6.00 2.18 2.73
CA GLU A 82 -5.84 1.44 3.98
C GLU A 82 -6.74 0.21 4.07
N ARG A 83 -7.82 0.13 3.30
CA ARG A 83 -8.64 -1.09 3.25
C ARG A 83 -7.85 -2.28 2.72
N ASN A 84 -6.80 -2.03 1.94
CA ASN A 84 -5.89 -3.06 1.49
C ASN A 84 -4.99 -3.60 2.62
N LEU A 85 -4.75 -2.84 3.70
CA LEU A 85 -4.01 -3.34 4.88
C LEU A 85 -4.71 -4.54 5.53
N ALA A 86 -6.02 -4.68 5.34
CA ALA A 86 -6.84 -5.77 5.86
C ALA A 86 -7.23 -6.79 4.78
N ALA A 87 -6.77 -6.60 3.53
CA ALA A 87 -7.22 -7.41 2.40
C ALA A 87 -7.04 -8.91 2.72
N PRO A 88 -8.04 -9.74 2.40
CA PRO A 88 -8.14 -11.08 2.95
C PRO A 88 -6.93 -11.89 2.55
N LYS A 89 -6.43 -12.70 3.50
CA LYS A 89 -5.27 -13.59 3.36
C LYS A 89 -5.38 -14.60 2.20
N ARG A 90 -6.46 -14.60 1.41
CA ARG A 90 -6.65 -15.42 0.22
C ARG A 90 -7.37 -14.67 -0.90
N VAL A 91 -6.82 -14.74 -2.11
CA VAL A 91 -7.34 -14.19 -3.37
C VAL A 91 -7.54 -15.32 -4.37
N SER A 92 -8.58 -15.24 -5.20
CA SER A 92 -8.87 -16.22 -6.24
C SER A 92 -7.96 -16.01 -7.46
N CYS A 93 -7.41 -17.09 -8.02
CA CYS A 93 -6.42 -17.06 -9.12
C CYS A 93 -6.99 -17.56 -10.46
N GLY A 94 -8.31 -17.40 -10.70
CA GLY A 94 -8.88 -17.65 -12.04
C GLY A 94 -8.91 -19.11 -12.53
N ASN A 95 -8.88 -20.09 -11.63
CA ASN A 95 -8.85 -21.52 -11.98
C ASN A 95 -9.41 -22.43 -10.87
N GLY A 96 -10.23 -21.87 -9.98
CA GLY A 96 -10.73 -22.57 -8.79
C GLY A 96 -9.73 -22.64 -7.62
N TYR A 97 -8.51 -22.12 -7.78
CA TYR A 97 -7.55 -22.00 -6.69
C TYR A 97 -7.66 -20.63 -6.01
N THR A 98 -7.44 -20.63 -4.69
CA THR A 98 -7.22 -19.41 -3.92
C THR A 98 -5.77 -19.38 -3.44
N ALA A 99 -4.97 -18.42 -3.89
CA ALA A 99 -3.64 -18.17 -3.35
C ALA A 99 -3.72 -17.25 -2.14
N ALA A 100 -2.68 -17.23 -1.32
CA ALA A 100 -2.56 -16.17 -0.34
C ALA A 100 -2.41 -14.83 -1.04
N PHE A 101 -3.01 -13.76 -0.51
CA PHE A 101 -2.74 -12.42 -0.99
C PHE A 101 -1.26 -12.12 -0.75
N SER A 102 -0.48 -12.14 -1.83
CA SER A 102 0.94 -11.82 -1.83
C SER A 102 1.11 -10.52 -2.61
N PRO A 103 1.17 -9.37 -1.93
CA PRO A 103 1.29 -8.10 -2.62
C PRO A 103 2.67 -7.94 -3.28
N SER A 104 3.67 -8.75 -2.95
CA SER A 104 5.05 -8.58 -3.41
C SER A 104 5.22 -8.49 -4.93
N SER A 105 4.48 -9.25 -5.75
CA SER A 105 4.61 -9.18 -7.21
C SER A 105 3.83 -8.02 -7.84
N ALA A 106 2.76 -7.55 -7.18
CA ALA A 106 1.83 -6.58 -7.75
C ALA A 106 2.51 -5.24 -8.14
N LEU A 107 3.52 -4.78 -7.38
CA LEU A 107 4.28 -3.55 -7.70
C LEU A 107 4.91 -3.55 -9.10
N SER A 108 5.25 -4.72 -9.63
CA SER A 108 5.85 -4.87 -10.97
C SER A 108 4.87 -4.57 -12.10
N PHE A 109 3.56 -4.74 -11.84
CA PHE A 109 2.50 -4.63 -12.84
C PHE A 109 1.61 -3.40 -12.64
N MET A 110 1.79 -2.68 -11.54
CA MET A 110 1.15 -1.39 -11.31
C MET A 110 1.78 -0.30 -12.17
N ASP A 111 0.94 0.62 -12.63
CA ASP A 111 1.37 1.89 -13.18
C ASP A 111 1.77 2.86 -12.05
N GLY A 112 2.25 4.06 -12.39
CA GLY A 112 2.70 5.05 -11.41
C GLY A 112 1.62 5.44 -10.40
N ALA A 113 0.35 5.54 -10.82
CA ALA A 113 -0.77 5.82 -9.95
C ALA A 113 -1.05 4.66 -8.98
N GLY A 114 -1.05 3.43 -9.48
CA GLY A 114 -1.15 2.20 -8.69
C GLY A 114 -0.07 2.10 -7.63
N ARG A 115 1.19 2.30 -8.03
CA ARG A 115 2.34 2.30 -7.12
C ARG A 115 2.19 3.37 -6.03
N ARG A 116 1.79 4.61 -6.38
CA ARG A 116 1.60 5.69 -5.40
C ARG A 116 0.50 5.37 -4.39
N PHE A 117 -0.61 4.80 -4.86
CA PHE A 117 -1.73 4.40 -4.01
C PHE A 117 -1.38 3.24 -3.07
N ALA A 118 -0.61 2.27 -3.55
CA ALA A 118 -0.24 1.09 -2.79
C ALA A 118 0.97 1.30 -1.86
N LEU A 119 1.85 2.28 -2.17
CA LEU A 119 3.07 2.58 -1.41
C LEU A 119 2.89 2.70 0.12
N PRO A 120 1.88 3.43 0.66
CA PRO A 120 1.68 3.47 2.12
C PRO A 120 1.38 2.07 2.71
N CYS A 121 0.70 1.18 1.99
CA CYS A 121 0.49 -0.19 2.44
C CYS A 121 1.81 -0.95 2.57
N TYR A 122 2.67 -0.92 1.54
CA TYR A 122 3.96 -1.62 1.59
C TYR A 122 4.88 -1.07 2.66
N MET A 123 4.95 0.25 2.84
CA MET A 123 5.75 0.83 3.91
C MET A 123 5.23 0.40 5.29
N LEU A 124 3.91 0.41 5.52
CA LEU A 124 3.33 -0.02 6.79
C LEU A 124 3.43 -1.54 7.02
N TRP A 125 3.43 -2.37 5.97
CA TRP A 125 3.70 -3.81 6.08
C TRP A 125 5.17 -4.08 6.40
N ALA A 126 6.10 -3.35 5.78
CA ALA A 126 7.52 -3.47 6.07
C ALA A 126 7.85 -3.10 7.53
N LEU A 127 7.13 -2.14 8.13
CA LEU A 127 7.24 -1.80 9.55
C LEU A 127 6.71 -2.89 10.52
N GLN A 128 6.10 -3.97 10.01
CA GLN A 128 5.66 -5.10 10.83
C GLN A 128 6.74 -6.17 11.02
N ASP A 129 7.97 -5.92 10.56
CA ASP A 129 9.06 -6.91 10.50
C ASP A 129 8.68 -8.16 9.67
N ASN A 130 7.83 -8.01 8.65
CA ASN A 130 7.61 -9.08 7.67
C ASN A 130 8.74 -9.03 6.61
N PRO A 131 9.72 -9.96 6.62
CA PRO A 131 10.90 -9.85 5.77
C PRO A 131 10.56 -9.88 4.28
N MET A 132 9.53 -10.65 3.91
CA MET A 132 9.14 -10.86 2.52
C MET A 132 8.60 -9.58 1.86
N ASP A 133 7.81 -8.78 2.60
CA ASP A 133 7.24 -7.53 2.09
C ASP A 133 8.26 -6.39 2.11
N SER A 134 9.13 -6.37 3.13
CA SER A 134 10.25 -5.43 3.24
C SER A 134 11.24 -5.60 2.08
N ASP A 135 11.71 -6.82 1.83
CA ASP A 135 12.69 -7.11 0.79
C ASP A 135 12.15 -6.80 -0.62
N ALA A 136 10.87 -7.12 -0.87
CA ALA A 136 10.21 -6.81 -2.13
C ALA A 136 10.15 -5.30 -2.39
N LEU A 137 9.68 -4.51 -1.41
CA LEU A 137 9.65 -3.06 -1.55
C LEU A 137 11.06 -2.48 -1.72
N MET A 138 12.03 -2.92 -0.92
CA MET A 138 13.40 -2.41 -0.97
C MET A 138 14.09 -2.72 -2.30
N SER A 139 13.82 -3.89 -2.90
CA SER A 139 14.29 -4.24 -4.24
C SER A 139 13.74 -3.26 -5.29
N HIS A 140 12.42 -3.01 -5.26
CA HIS A 140 11.79 -2.04 -6.17
C HIS A 140 12.33 -0.62 -5.99
N LEU A 141 12.58 -0.18 -4.76
CA LEU A 141 13.11 1.16 -4.50
C LEU A 141 14.54 1.39 -5.03
N GLN A 142 15.28 0.31 -5.34
CA GLN A 142 16.58 0.38 -6.01
C GLN A 142 16.47 0.49 -7.53
N ASP A 143 15.33 0.12 -8.11
CA ASP A 143 15.07 0.23 -9.53
C ASP A 143 14.62 1.66 -9.89
N SER A 144 15.36 2.32 -10.78
CA SER A 144 14.97 3.64 -11.28
C SER A 144 13.60 3.67 -11.97
N GLY A 145 13.19 2.55 -12.58
CA GLY A 145 11.89 2.41 -13.25
C GLY A 145 10.70 2.45 -12.28
N PHE A 146 10.92 2.12 -11.00
CA PHE A 146 9.87 2.20 -9.99
C PHE A 146 9.29 3.61 -9.82
N TYR A 147 10.15 4.62 -9.93
CA TYR A 147 9.77 6.03 -9.75
C TYR A 147 9.07 6.63 -10.99
N GLU A 148 9.04 5.92 -12.12
CA GLU A 148 8.39 6.39 -13.33
C GLU A 148 6.88 6.56 -13.10
N GLY A 149 6.38 7.77 -13.36
CA GLY A 149 4.97 8.11 -13.18
C GLY A 149 4.47 8.13 -11.73
N LEU A 150 5.32 7.90 -10.73
CA LEU A 150 4.92 7.81 -9.32
C LEU A 150 4.38 9.15 -8.78
N ASN A 151 4.83 10.28 -9.32
CA ASN A 151 4.29 11.63 -9.08
C ASN A 151 4.01 11.96 -7.59
N LEU A 152 4.95 11.64 -6.70
CA LEU A 152 4.83 11.94 -5.27
C LEU A 152 4.91 13.45 -5.01
N ASN A 153 4.04 13.96 -4.13
CA ASN A 153 4.16 15.32 -3.61
C ASN A 153 5.29 15.43 -2.55
N ALA A 154 5.58 16.64 -2.09
CA ALA A 154 6.68 16.86 -1.15
C ALA A 154 6.53 16.11 0.20
N GLU A 155 5.31 15.99 0.72
CA GLU A 155 5.04 15.28 1.98
C GLU A 155 5.19 13.76 1.80
N GLU A 156 4.70 13.23 0.67
CA GLU A 156 4.83 11.81 0.30
C GLU A 156 6.30 11.43 0.06
N GLN A 157 7.08 12.28 -0.60
CA GLN A 157 8.52 12.09 -0.78
C GLN A 157 9.26 12.10 0.55
N ALA A 158 8.94 13.04 1.44
CA ALA A 158 9.55 13.12 2.77
C ALA A 158 9.27 11.86 3.60
N ALA A 159 8.02 11.36 3.58
CA ALA A 159 7.66 10.12 4.25
C ALA A 159 8.41 8.91 3.67
N LEU A 160 8.51 8.80 2.34
CA LEU A 160 9.26 7.73 1.69
C LEU A 160 10.76 7.76 2.05
N TYR A 161 11.38 8.94 2.08
CA TYR A 161 12.79 9.06 2.47
C TYR A 161 13.03 8.74 3.95
N ALA A 162 12.12 9.15 4.83
CA ALA A 162 12.17 8.78 6.24
C ALA A 162 12.07 7.26 6.41
N PHE A 163 11.18 6.61 5.65
CA PHE A 163 11.06 5.16 5.61
C PHE A 163 12.35 4.48 5.12
N ILE A 164 12.89 4.88 3.97
CA ILE A 164 14.14 4.31 3.42
C ILE A 164 15.29 4.46 4.42
N ARG A 165 15.36 5.59 5.14
CA ARG A 165 16.38 5.83 6.16
C ARG A 165 16.23 4.88 7.35
N LEU A 166 15.02 4.57 7.77
CA LEU A 166 14.78 3.61 8.86
C LEU A 166 15.19 2.19 8.43
N MET A 167 14.76 1.74 7.25
CA MET A 167 15.01 0.38 6.76
C MET A 167 16.48 0.05 6.42
N ARG A 168 17.37 1.03 6.46
CA ARG A 168 18.81 0.88 6.16
C ARG A 168 19.72 0.90 7.40
N GLN A 169 19.15 1.03 8.59
CA GLN A 169 19.88 0.97 9.87
C GLN A 169 20.14 -0.48 10.27
#